data_AF-A0A9E5WNN4-F1
#
_entry.id   AF-A0A9E5WNN4-F1
#
_cell.length_a   1.000
_cell.length_b   1.000
_cell.length_c   1.000
_cell.angle_alpha   90.00
_cell.angle_beta   90.00
_cell.angle_gamma   90.00
#
_symmetry.space_group_name_H-M   'P 1'
#
loop_
_entity.id
_entity.type
_entity.pdbx_description
1 polymer ?
#
loop_
_entity_poly.entity_id
_entity_poly.type
_entity_poly.pdbx_seq_one_letter_code
_entity_poly.pdbx_strand_id
1 'polypeptide(L)'
;MTSMTVAEGLVRVAQELQRQLGHPARGLLSKTAGVVVRLRDLGTVFVLVLASVIGLTRLRGNRWLRLAFQMVLIGYLGLINGDLLSQELLVGWARSGLPWRTAPALVLLTAAALIVPIVSRRQLYCHYLCPHGAAQELISHRSRWHWRLPSRLSRTVRLLPGLLLTLVVGIAITEIDFPLSNLEPFEAYRLGIAGAASVTIAVVGLLACLVIPMAYCRFGCPTGALLRYLRLNRKSNLISRGDLLAVLLTAVALTLRFVFR
;
A
#
# COMPACT_ATOMS: atom_id res chain seq x y z
N MET A 1 33.77 -13.08 -8.75
CA MET A 1 33.38 -12.30 -7.54
C MET A 1 31.86 -12.33 -7.47
N THR A 2 31.27 -13.02 -6.49
CA THR A 2 29.83 -13.33 -6.45
C THR A 2 29.06 -12.21 -5.77
N SER A 3 27.81 -11.97 -6.18
CA SER A 3 26.90 -10.94 -5.63
C SER A 3 26.84 -10.93 -4.08
N MET A 4 27.00 -12.09 -3.45
CA MET A 4 27.08 -12.26 -2.00
C MET A 4 28.24 -11.51 -1.35
N THR A 5 29.41 -11.48 -1.99
CA THR A 5 30.61 -10.77 -1.47
C THR A 5 30.45 -9.25 -1.50
N VAL A 6 29.69 -8.72 -2.47
CA VAL A 6 29.36 -7.29 -2.54
C VAL A 6 28.30 -6.92 -1.50
N ALA A 7 27.29 -7.79 -1.31
CA ALA A 7 26.26 -7.59 -0.29
C ALA A 7 26.84 -7.64 1.13
N GLU A 8 27.71 -8.61 1.43
CA GLU A 8 28.41 -8.70 2.71
C GLU A 8 29.37 -7.51 2.92
N GLY A 9 30.04 -7.06 1.85
CA GLY A 9 30.87 -5.86 1.88
C GLY A 9 30.07 -4.61 2.25
N LEU A 10 28.91 -4.39 1.64
CA LEU A 10 28.04 -3.26 1.95
C LEU A 10 27.49 -3.32 3.37
N VAL A 11 27.11 -4.51 3.86
CA VAL A 11 26.63 -4.68 5.25
C VAL A 11 27.75 -4.41 6.26
N ARG A 12 28.97 -4.89 6.00
CA ARG A 12 30.13 -4.62 6.88
C ARG A 12 30.51 -3.14 6.88
N VAL A 13 30.49 -2.48 5.74
CA VAL A 13 30.74 -1.03 5.64
C VAL A 13 29.66 -0.23 6.37
N ALA A 14 28.38 -0.61 6.25
CA ALA A 14 27.29 0.03 6.97
C ALA A 14 27.40 -0.18 8.50
N GLN A 15 27.79 -1.37 8.94
CA GLN A 15 28.02 -1.68 10.35
C GLN A 15 29.24 -0.93 10.92
N GLU A 16 30.30 -0.78 10.13
CA GLU A 16 31.50 -0.05 10.53
C GLU A 16 31.24 1.46 10.62
N LEU A 17 30.54 2.04 9.63
CA LEU A 17 30.04 3.43 9.73
C LEU A 17 29.16 3.63 10.96
N GLN A 18 28.34 2.62 11.30
CA GLN A 18 27.46 2.66 12.47
C GLN A 18 28.21 2.55 13.80
N ARG A 19 29.40 1.92 13.83
CA ARG A 19 30.29 1.89 14.99
C ARG A 19 31.10 3.18 15.13
N GLN A 20 31.56 3.75 14.02
CA GLN A 20 32.32 5.00 14.00
C GLN A 20 31.44 6.20 14.39
N LEU A 21 30.15 6.18 14.04
CA LEU A 21 29.18 7.17 14.49
C LEU A 21 28.61 6.78 15.86
N GLY A 22 29.32 7.14 16.93
CA GLY A 22 28.87 6.91 18.30
C GLY A 22 27.42 7.37 18.55
N HIS A 23 26.69 6.63 19.41
CA HIS A 23 25.29 6.88 19.80
C HIS A 23 24.89 8.36 20.06
N PRO A 24 25.73 9.25 20.66
CA PRO A 24 25.36 10.66 20.83
C PRO A 24 25.37 11.47 19.50
N ALA A 25 26.27 11.15 18.56
CA ALA A 25 26.34 11.81 17.26
C ALA A 25 25.15 11.46 16.36
N ARG A 26 24.59 10.25 16.52
CA ARG A 26 23.36 9.79 15.85
C ARG A 26 22.15 10.63 16.25
N GLY A 27 22.05 10.97 17.53
CA GLY A 27 21.00 11.84 18.07
C GLY A 27 21.09 13.27 17.55
N LEU A 28 22.32 13.80 17.43
CA LEU A 28 22.57 15.15 16.92
C LEU A 28 22.40 15.26 15.40
N LEU A 29 22.92 14.31 14.62
CA LEU A 29 22.75 14.25 13.16
C LEU A 29 21.29 14.04 12.74
N SER A 30 20.53 13.24 13.50
CA SER A 30 19.07 13.11 13.34
C SER A 30 18.32 14.40 13.68
N LYS A 31 18.81 15.15 14.69
CA LYS A 31 18.26 16.47 15.07
C LYS A 31 18.53 17.55 14.03
N THR A 32 19.69 17.51 13.36
CA THR A 32 20.11 18.48 12.33
C THR A 32 19.78 18.09 10.90
N ALA A 33 19.33 16.86 10.62
CA ALA A 33 18.84 16.48 9.31
C ALA A 33 17.52 17.23 9.00
N GLY A 34 17.64 18.37 8.34
CA GLY A 34 16.52 19.09 7.75
C GLY A 34 15.73 18.20 6.78
N VAL A 35 14.46 18.55 6.54
CA VAL A 35 13.63 17.84 5.55
C VAL A 35 14.24 18.05 4.18
N VAL A 36 14.80 17.00 3.58
CA VAL A 36 15.36 17.06 2.22
C VAL A 36 14.24 16.82 1.24
N VAL A 37 13.63 17.89 0.74
CA VAL A 37 12.60 17.81 -0.31
C VAL A 37 13.27 17.54 -1.64
N ARG A 38 13.05 16.35 -2.21
CA ARG A 38 13.54 15.99 -3.54
C ARG A 38 12.53 16.40 -4.61
N LEU A 39 12.99 16.59 -5.85
CA LEU A 39 12.10 16.87 -6.99
C LEU A 39 11.01 15.80 -7.14
N ARG A 40 11.35 14.54 -6.83
CA ARG A 40 10.41 13.42 -6.76
C ARG A 40 9.25 13.67 -5.80
N ASP A 41 9.55 14.21 -4.62
CA ASP A 41 8.56 14.48 -3.58
C ASP A 41 7.55 15.52 -4.04
N LEU A 42 8.02 16.58 -4.71
CA LEU A 42 7.16 17.61 -5.31
C LEU A 42 6.20 17.02 -6.34
N GLY A 43 6.69 16.13 -7.21
CA GLY A 43 5.82 15.48 -8.19
C GLY A 43 4.80 14.52 -7.55
N THR A 44 5.18 13.78 -6.50
CA THR A 44 4.22 12.94 -5.74
C THR A 44 3.14 13.80 -5.08
N VAL A 45 3.51 14.93 -4.47
CA VAL A 45 2.57 15.90 -3.90
C VAL A 45 1.64 16.47 -4.98
N PHE A 46 2.18 16.84 -6.14
CA PHE A 46 1.38 17.33 -7.27
C PHE A 46 0.35 16.30 -7.74
N VAL A 47 0.76 15.05 -7.92
CA VAL A 47 -0.14 13.94 -8.29
C VAL A 47 -1.20 13.73 -7.22
N LEU A 48 -0.85 13.81 -5.94
CA LEU A 48 -1.79 13.66 -4.82
C LEU A 48 -2.85 14.77 -4.80
N VAL A 49 -2.45 16.02 -5.04
CA VAL A 49 -3.36 17.16 -5.14
C VAL A 49 -4.29 16.96 -6.34
N LEU A 50 -3.74 16.61 -7.50
CA LEU A 50 -4.52 16.36 -8.70
C LEU A 50 -5.52 15.20 -8.52
N ALA A 51 -5.10 14.11 -7.86
CA ALA A 51 -5.96 12.97 -7.53
C ALA A 51 -7.15 13.39 -6.66
N SER A 52 -6.85 14.18 -5.62
CA SER A 52 -7.84 14.71 -4.69
C SER A 52 -8.83 15.63 -5.40
N VAL A 53 -8.35 16.55 -6.24
CA VAL A 53 -9.19 17.45 -7.03
C VAL A 53 -10.09 16.67 -8.00
N ILE A 54 -9.52 15.76 -8.80
CA ILE A 54 -10.30 14.99 -9.79
C ILE A 54 -11.32 14.07 -9.08
N GLY A 55 -10.92 13.39 -8.00
CA GLY A 55 -11.74 12.40 -7.30
C GLY A 55 -12.86 12.99 -6.44
N LEU A 56 -12.69 14.22 -5.93
CA LEU A 56 -13.67 14.90 -5.09
C LEU A 56 -14.58 15.86 -5.86
N THR A 57 -14.14 16.41 -7.00
CA THR A 57 -14.91 17.38 -7.79
C THR A 57 -15.75 16.74 -8.91
N ARG A 58 -16.48 17.58 -9.66
CA ARG A 58 -17.28 17.17 -10.84
C ARG A 58 -16.41 16.69 -12.03
N LEU A 59 -15.10 16.95 -12.01
CA LEU A 59 -14.16 16.59 -13.07
C LEU A 59 -14.02 15.07 -13.28
N ARG A 60 -14.45 14.24 -12.32
CA ARG A 60 -14.48 12.77 -12.43
C ARG A 60 -15.20 12.24 -13.67
N GLY A 61 -16.17 13.01 -14.20
CA GLY A 61 -17.00 12.58 -15.34
C GLY A 61 -16.29 12.65 -16.69
N ASN A 62 -15.16 13.37 -16.78
CA ASN A 62 -14.46 13.53 -18.04
C ASN A 62 -13.53 12.34 -18.30
N ARG A 63 -13.91 11.49 -19.27
CA ARG A 63 -13.17 10.28 -19.65
C ARG A 63 -11.74 10.56 -20.09
N TRP A 64 -11.49 11.67 -20.78
CA TRP A 64 -10.17 11.99 -21.32
C TRP A 64 -9.20 12.41 -20.23
N LEU A 65 -9.66 13.28 -19.32
CA LEU A 65 -8.88 13.67 -18.14
C LEU A 65 -8.55 12.45 -17.28
N ARG A 66 -9.53 11.56 -17.11
CA ARG A 66 -9.35 10.32 -16.34
C ARG A 66 -8.32 9.39 -16.98
N LEU A 67 -8.39 9.20 -18.29
CA LEU A 67 -7.42 8.39 -19.04
C LEU A 67 -6.01 8.96 -18.93
N ALA A 68 -5.85 10.26 -19.16
CA ALA A 68 -4.55 10.93 -19.04
C ALA A 68 -3.98 10.78 -17.62
N PHE A 69 -4.81 10.96 -16.61
CA PHE A 69 -4.41 10.82 -15.22
C PHE A 69 -4.02 9.37 -14.86
N GLN A 70 -4.73 8.36 -15.36
CA GLN A 70 -4.35 6.96 -15.18
C GLN A 70 -2.98 6.63 -15.79
N MET A 71 -2.66 7.19 -16.97
CA MET A 71 -1.35 7.04 -17.58
C MET A 71 -0.24 7.65 -16.72
N VAL A 72 -0.49 8.82 -16.12
CA VAL A 72 0.44 9.46 -15.18
C VAL A 72 0.63 8.60 -13.93
N LEU A 73 -0.43 8.01 -13.36
CA LEU A 73 -0.31 7.14 -12.19
C LEU A 73 0.55 5.89 -12.48
N ILE A 74 0.33 5.24 -13.63
CA ILE A 74 1.07 4.03 -13.99
C ILE A 74 2.53 4.38 -14.30
N GLY A 75 2.78 5.38 -15.14
CA GLY A 75 4.12 5.77 -15.58
C GLY A 75 4.93 6.46 -14.49
N TYR A 76 4.41 7.55 -13.92
CA TYR A 76 5.15 8.37 -12.97
C TYR A 76 5.10 7.81 -11.56
N LEU A 77 3.90 7.63 -10.98
CA LEU A 77 3.80 7.21 -9.57
C LEU A 77 4.20 5.74 -9.37
N GLY A 78 3.83 4.88 -10.33
CA GLY A 78 4.20 3.46 -10.34
C GLY A 78 5.64 3.21 -10.75
N LEU A 79 5.96 3.38 -12.03
CA LEU A 79 7.25 2.93 -12.59
C LEU A 79 8.44 3.83 -12.23
N ILE A 80 8.26 5.16 -12.19
CA ILE A 80 9.36 6.10 -11.90
C ILE A 80 9.56 6.27 -10.39
N ASN A 81 8.49 6.53 -9.62
CA ASN A 81 8.61 6.80 -8.19
C ASN A 81 8.67 5.55 -7.34
N GLY A 82 7.86 4.52 -7.66
CA GLY A 82 7.73 3.33 -6.83
C GLY A 82 7.09 3.60 -5.46
N ASP A 83 6.41 4.74 -5.31
CA ASP A 83 5.76 5.19 -4.08
C ASP A 83 4.33 4.63 -4.04
N LEU A 84 4.18 3.43 -3.48
CA LEU A 84 2.88 2.76 -3.28
C LEU A 84 2.66 2.49 -1.80
N LEU A 85 1.42 2.63 -1.35
CA LEU A 85 0.97 2.15 -0.05
C LEU A 85 0.84 0.62 -0.11
N SER A 86 1.74 -0.09 0.59
CA SER A 86 1.69 -1.53 0.81
C SER A 86 1.51 -1.87 2.29
N GLN A 87 1.08 -3.10 2.57
CA GLN A 87 1.02 -3.63 3.93
C GLN A 87 2.40 -3.74 4.57
N GLU A 88 3.41 -4.10 3.78
CA GLU A 88 4.81 -4.14 4.25
C GLU A 88 5.29 -2.77 4.72
N LEU A 89 4.97 -1.70 3.97
CA LEU A 89 5.31 -0.33 4.35
C LEU A 89 4.65 0.03 5.69
N LEU A 90 3.36 -0.26 5.84
CA LEU A 90 2.60 0.04 7.05
C LEU A 90 3.14 -0.72 8.27
N VAL A 91 3.41 -2.02 8.13
CA VAL A 91 3.98 -2.85 9.20
C VAL A 91 5.41 -2.41 9.53
N GLY A 92 6.23 -2.13 8.53
CA GLY A 92 7.57 -1.60 8.71
C GLY A 92 7.58 -0.28 9.48
N TRP A 93 6.68 0.65 9.15
CA TRP A 93 6.53 1.92 9.87
C TRP A 93 5.93 1.74 11.27
N ALA A 94 5.07 0.76 11.48
CA ALA A 94 4.57 0.42 12.81
C ALA A 94 5.69 -0.09 13.74
N ARG A 95 6.68 -0.82 13.19
CA ARG A 95 7.84 -1.34 13.94
C ARG A 95 8.95 -0.31 14.14
N SER A 96 9.31 0.42 13.08
CA SER A 96 10.49 1.31 13.05
C SER A 96 10.19 2.79 13.22
N GLY A 97 8.91 3.18 13.22
CA GLY A 97 8.47 4.57 13.22
C GLY A 97 8.34 5.16 11.82
N LEU A 98 7.84 6.39 11.77
CA LEU A 98 7.48 7.06 10.52
C LEU A 98 8.65 7.89 9.94
N PRO A 99 8.98 7.73 8.65
CA PRO A 99 10.12 8.39 8.02
C PRO A 99 9.80 9.82 7.53
N TRP A 100 9.26 10.69 8.39
CA TRP A 100 8.82 12.04 8.00
C TRP A 100 9.94 12.94 7.44
N ARG A 101 11.20 12.68 7.81
CA ARG A 101 12.36 13.47 7.34
C ARG A 101 12.92 12.97 6.01
N THR A 102 12.85 11.67 5.75
CA THR A 102 13.50 11.01 4.61
C THR A 102 12.54 10.73 3.47
N ALA A 103 11.25 10.56 3.74
CA ALA A 103 10.22 10.30 2.72
C ALA A 103 8.91 11.08 3.03
N PRO A 104 8.95 12.43 3.12
CA PRO A 104 7.79 13.23 3.51
C PRO A 104 6.59 13.06 2.56
N ALA A 105 6.83 12.95 1.25
CA ALA A 105 5.75 12.78 0.28
C ALA A 105 5.05 11.42 0.41
N LEU A 106 5.80 10.34 0.69
CA LEU A 106 5.22 9.02 0.90
C LEU A 106 4.40 8.99 2.20
N VAL A 107 4.88 9.64 3.26
CA VAL A 107 4.10 9.79 4.51
C VAL A 107 2.81 10.57 4.26
N LEU A 108 2.88 11.66 3.49
CA LEU A 108 1.70 12.43 3.11
C LEU A 108 0.72 11.61 2.26
N LEU A 109 1.22 10.82 1.30
CA LEU A 109 0.42 9.91 0.49
C LEU A 109 -0.29 8.87 1.35
N THR A 110 0.42 8.25 2.30
CA THR A 110 -0.16 7.28 3.25
C THR A 110 -1.20 7.94 4.14
N ALA A 111 -0.91 9.13 4.68
CA ALA A 111 -1.86 9.88 5.49
C ALA A 111 -3.13 10.21 4.70
N ALA A 112 -2.99 10.70 3.46
CA ALA A 112 -4.12 10.96 2.58
C ALA A 112 -4.90 9.67 2.26
N ALA A 113 -4.22 8.55 1.99
CA ALA A 113 -4.86 7.28 1.71
C ALA A 113 -5.71 6.75 2.89
N LEU A 114 -5.31 7.03 4.14
CA LEU A 114 -6.02 6.62 5.35
C LEU A 114 -7.12 7.62 5.75
N ILE A 115 -6.84 8.92 5.70
CA ILE A 115 -7.75 9.99 6.17
C ILE A 115 -8.89 10.23 5.17
N VAL A 116 -8.60 10.20 3.87
CA VAL A 116 -9.61 10.54 2.87
C VAL A 116 -10.80 9.58 2.87
N PRO A 117 -10.65 8.24 2.99
CA PRO A 117 -11.81 7.34 3.10
C PRO A 117 -12.69 7.60 4.33
N ILE A 118 -12.08 8.08 5.42
CA ILE A 118 -12.78 8.48 6.65
C ILE A 118 -13.63 9.72 6.32
N VAL A 119 -13.01 10.82 5.88
CA VAL A 119 -13.70 12.11 5.69
C VAL A 119 -14.67 12.08 4.50
N SER A 120 -14.22 11.61 3.34
CA SER A 120 -15.00 11.67 2.10
C SER A 120 -16.01 10.53 1.94
N ARG A 121 -15.91 9.50 2.79
CA ARG A 121 -16.63 8.22 2.63
C ARG A 121 -16.42 7.61 1.23
N ARG A 122 -15.27 7.83 0.59
CA ARG A 122 -14.92 7.30 -0.74
C ARG A 122 -13.55 6.63 -0.71
N GLN A 123 -13.37 5.59 -1.52
CA GLN A 123 -12.08 4.90 -1.65
C GLN A 123 -11.19 5.60 -2.69
N LEU A 124 -10.68 6.80 -2.38
CA LEU A 124 -9.88 7.55 -3.35
C LEU A 124 -8.58 6.83 -3.71
N TYR A 125 -7.90 6.20 -2.74
CA TYR A 125 -6.62 5.53 -3.00
C TYR A 125 -6.74 4.49 -4.14
N CYS A 126 -7.64 3.51 -4.01
CA CYS A 126 -7.77 2.44 -5.00
C CYS A 126 -8.19 2.94 -6.40
N HIS A 127 -8.93 4.05 -6.48
CA HIS A 127 -9.50 4.55 -7.74
C HIS A 127 -8.69 5.68 -8.41
N TYR A 128 -7.93 6.46 -7.64
CA TYR A 128 -7.28 7.69 -8.11
C TYR A 128 -5.80 7.80 -7.69
N LEU A 129 -5.26 6.83 -6.95
CA LEU A 129 -3.88 6.91 -6.50
C LEU A 129 -3.10 5.62 -6.76
N CYS A 130 -3.75 4.47 -6.69
CA CYS A 130 -3.11 3.17 -6.89
C CYS A 130 -2.81 2.94 -8.39
N PRO A 131 -1.53 2.78 -8.79
CA PRO A 131 -1.16 2.47 -10.18
C PRO A 131 -1.75 1.14 -10.67
N HIS A 132 -1.81 0.12 -9.81
CA HIS A 132 -2.43 -1.16 -10.15
C HIS A 132 -3.94 -1.06 -10.36
N GLY A 133 -4.62 -0.26 -9.54
CA GLY A 133 -6.02 0.06 -9.75
C GLY A 133 -6.24 0.77 -11.08
N ALA A 134 -5.43 1.80 -11.38
CA ALA A 134 -5.50 2.50 -12.66
C ALA A 134 -5.28 1.57 -13.87
N ALA A 135 -4.30 0.66 -13.79
CA ALA A 135 -4.04 -0.33 -14.84
C ALA A 135 -5.21 -1.30 -15.05
N GLN A 136 -5.78 -1.81 -13.95
CA GLN A 136 -6.97 -2.66 -14.01
C GLN A 136 -8.15 -1.92 -14.66
N GLU A 137 -8.31 -0.63 -14.38
CA GLU A 137 -9.42 0.15 -14.92
C GLU A 137 -9.30 0.31 -16.42
N LEU A 138 -8.11 0.69 -16.87
CA LEU A 138 -7.77 0.87 -18.26
C LEU A 138 -8.04 -0.40 -19.08
N ILE A 139 -7.58 -1.55 -18.57
CA ILE A 139 -7.82 -2.86 -19.19
C ILE A 139 -9.32 -3.19 -19.21
N SER A 140 -10.01 -2.99 -18.09
CA SER A 140 -11.45 -3.32 -18.00
C SER A 140 -12.33 -2.48 -18.92
N HIS A 141 -11.95 -1.24 -19.19
CA HIS A 141 -12.63 -0.36 -20.15
C HIS A 141 -12.42 -0.79 -21.60
N ARG A 142 -11.28 -1.43 -21.91
CA ARG A 142 -10.98 -1.93 -23.26
C ARG A 142 -11.50 -3.34 -23.50
N SER A 143 -11.71 -4.12 -22.43
CA SER A 143 -12.26 -5.47 -22.54
C SER A 143 -13.71 -5.46 -23.05
N ARG A 144 -14.05 -6.46 -23.86
CA ARG A 144 -15.41 -6.74 -24.33
C ARG A 144 -16.13 -7.77 -23.45
N TRP A 145 -15.42 -8.41 -22.53
CA TRP A 145 -15.90 -9.52 -21.72
C TRP A 145 -16.16 -9.02 -20.31
N HIS A 146 -17.44 -8.84 -19.96
CA HIS A 146 -17.82 -8.39 -18.62
C HIS A 146 -18.72 -9.42 -17.95
N TRP A 147 -18.10 -10.37 -17.24
CA TRP A 147 -18.84 -11.36 -16.47
C TRP A 147 -19.13 -10.84 -15.06
N ARG A 148 -20.41 -10.83 -14.70
CA ARG A 148 -20.86 -10.62 -13.32
C ARG A 148 -20.86 -11.95 -12.56
N LEU A 149 -20.06 -12.04 -11.50
CA LEU A 149 -20.05 -13.21 -10.62
C LEU A 149 -21.43 -13.46 -10.00
N PRO A 150 -21.86 -14.72 -9.87
CA PRO A 150 -23.08 -15.06 -9.16
C PRO A 150 -23.00 -14.63 -7.70
N SER A 151 -24.15 -14.27 -7.13
CA SER A 151 -24.24 -13.63 -5.81
C SER A 151 -23.57 -14.44 -4.69
N ARG A 152 -23.75 -15.77 -4.70
CA ARG A 152 -23.13 -16.71 -3.74
C ARG A 152 -21.60 -16.69 -3.81
N LEU A 153 -21.03 -16.95 -4.97
CA LEU A 153 -19.57 -16.93 -5.17
C LEU A 153 -18.97 -15.58 -4.83
N SER A 154 -19.63 -14.50 -5.25
CA SER A 154 -19.16 -13.15 -4.97
C SER A 154 -19.12 -12.84 -3.46
N ARG A 155 -20.00 -13.45 -2.64
CA ARG A 155 -19.96 -13.29 -1.17
C ARG A 155 -18.77 -14.04 -0.58
N THR A 156 -18.54 -15.29 -1.01
CA THR A 156 -17.42 -16.11 -0.53
C THR A 156 -16.08 -15.48 -0.88
N VAL A 157 -15.88 -15.08 -2.14
CA VAL A 157 -14.61 -14.49 -2.59
C VAL A 157 -14.38 -13.11 -1.95
N ARG A 158 -15.43 -12.38 -1.56
CA ARG A 158 -15.29 -11.12 -0.80
C ARG A 158 -14.77 -11.31 0.64
N LEU A 159 -14.73 -12.54 1.16
CA LEU A 159 -14.10 -12.82 2.45
C LEU A 159 -12.58 -12.86 2.33
N LEU A 160 -12.05 -13.20 1.15
CA LEU A 160 -10.62 -13.40 0.92
C LEU A 160 -9.76 -12.16 1.28
N PRO A 161 -10.11 -10.92 0.88
CA PRO A 161 -9.33 -9.74 1.28
C PRO A 161 -9.30 -9.53 2.80
N GLY A 162 -10.41 -9.84 3.48
CA GLY A 162 -10.48 -9.76 4.94
C GLY A 162 -9.62 -10.84 5.60
N LEU A 163 -9.63 -12.07 5.10
CA LEU A 163 -8.79 -13.15 5.59
C LEU A 163 -7.30 -12.84 5.39
N LEU A 164 -6.91 -12.35 4.21
CA LEU A 164 -5.55 -11.93 3.92
C LEU A 164 -5.12 -10.78 4.83
N LEU A 165 -6.00 -9.80 5.09
CA LEU A 165 -5.70 -8.73 6.03
C LEU A 165 -5.50 -9.26 7.46
N THR A 166 -6.34 -10.20 7.93
CA THR A 166 -6.16 -10.85 9.23
C THR A 166 -4.82 -11.59 9.31
N LEU A 167 -4.43 -12.29 8.25
CA LEU A 167 -3.14 -12.97 8.16
C LEU A 167 -1.97 -11.96 8.25
N VAL A 168 -2.04 -10.85 7.49
CA VAL A 168 -1.05 -9.77 7.53
C VAL A 168 -0.91 -9.21 8.95
N VAL A 169 -2.03 -8.94 9.62
CA VAL A 169 -2.02 -8.45 11.02
C VAL A 169 -1.43 -9.50 11.96
N GLY A 170 -1.75 -10.79 11.77
CA GLY A 170 -1.17 -11.89 12.54
C GLY A 170 0.36 -11.93 12.41
N ILE A 171 0.88 -11.92 11.18
CA ILE A 171 2.33 -11.86 10.89
C ILE A 171 2.96 -10.60 11.49
N ALA A 172 2.26 -9.47 11.42
CA ALA A 172 2.73 -8.22 11.99
C ALA A 172 2.94 -8.32 13.51
N ILE A 173 1.98 -8.94 14.22
CA ILE A 173 1.97 -9.12 15.67
C ILE A 173 3.00 -10.16 16.13
N THR A 174 3.14 -11.28 15.43
CA THR A 174 4.04 -12.38 15.82
C THR A 174 5.49 -12.17 15.42
N GLU A 175 5.79 -11.06 14.74
CA GLU A 175 7.13 -10.73 14.23
C GLU A 175 7.77 -11.82 13.35
N ILE A 176 6.94 -12.64 12.69
CA ILE A 176 7.43 -13.65 11.74
C ILE A 176 8.10 -12.96 10.55
N ASP A 177 9.29 -13.45 10.17
CA ASP A 177 10.06 -13.03 9.00
C ASP A 177 9.40 -13.52 7.69
N PHE A 178 8.21 -13.00 7.40
CA PHE A 178 7.54 -13.25 6.15
C PHE A 178 7.49 -11.95 5.32
N PRO A 179 8.02 -11.95 4.08
CA PRO A 179 7.97 -10.78 3.20
C PRO A 179 6.52 -10.49 2.77
N LEU A 180 5.92 -9.51 3.41
CA LEU A 180 4.53 -9.08 3.15
C LEU A 180 4.35 -8.53 1.73
N SER A 181 5.42 -8.08 1.08
CA SER A 181 5.42 -7.71 -0.35
C SER A 181 4.90 -8.83 -1.26
N ASN A 182 5.10 -10.09 -0.90
CA ASN A 182 4.67 -11.22 -1.71
C ASN A 182 3.15 -11.44 -1.73
N LEU A 183 2.39 -10.73 -0.88
CA LEU A 183 0.92 -10.80 -0.86
C LEU A 183 0.27 -9.70 -1.72
N GLU A 184 1.06 -8.80 -2.29
CA GLU A 184 0.56 -7.63 -3.03
C GLU A 184 1.33 -7.40 -4.33
N PRO A 185 0.70 -6.84 -5.38
CA PRO A 185 1.35 -6.62 -6.69
C PRO A 185 2.23 -5.36 -6.71
N PHE A 186 2.42 -4.69 -5.57
CA PHE A 186 2.99 -3.34 -5.56
C PHE A 186 4.48 -3.31 -5.89
N GLU A 187 5.23 -4.36 -5.54
CA GLU A 187 6.64 -4.46 -5.94
C GLU A 187 6.83 -4.73 -7.43
N ALA A 188 5.82 -5.28 -8.11
CA ALA A 188 5.87 -5.48 -9.56
C ALA A 188 6.05 -4.16 -10.34
N TYR A 189 5.71 -3.01 -9.76
CA TYR A 189 5.92 -1.70 -10.36
C TYR A 189 7.33 -1.13 -10.13
N ARG A 190 8.12 -1.70 -9.21
CA ARG A 190 9.53 -1.33 -9.03
C ARG A 190 10.42 -2.20 -9.91
N LEU A 191 10.83 -1.63 -11.04
CA LEU A 191 11.75 -2.28 -11.97
C LEU A 191 13.08 -2.63 -11.27
N GLY A 192 13.47 -3.90 -11.32
CA GLY A 192 14.76 -4.40 -10.80
C GLY A 192 14.74 -5.07 -9.43
N ILE A 193 13.67 -4.90 -8.63
CA ILE A 193 13.56 -5.46 -7.26
C ILE A 193 12.35 -6.41 -7.13
N ALA A 194 11.48 -6.46 -8.14
CA ALA A 194 10.21 -7.18 -8.08
C ALA A 194 10.38 -8.69 -7.80
N GLY A 195 9.83 -9.15 -6.67
CA GLY A 195 9.72 -10.57 -6.34
C GLY A 195 8.76 -11.32 -7.27
N ALA A 196 9.09 -12.58 -7.59
CA ALA A 196 8.30 -13.42 -8.50
C ALA A 196 6.83 -13.58 -8.06
N ALA A 197 6.57 -13.65 -6.76
CA ALA A 197 5.21 -13.73 -6.22
C ALA A 197 4.41 -12.45 -6.50
N SER A 198 4.99 -11.27 -6.24
CA SER A 198 4.35 -9.97 -6.52
C SER A 198 4.02 -9.80 -8.01
N VAL A 199 4.97 -10.16 -8.89
CA VAL A 199 4.77 -10.14 -10.35
C VAL A 199 3.65 -11.10 -10.76
N THR A 200 3.63 -12.32 -10.22
CA THR A 200 2.59 -13.31 -10.52
C THR A 200 1.21 -12.78 -10.13
N ILE A 201 1.07 -12.21 -8.93
CA ILE A 201 -0.19 -11.62 -8.46
C ILE A 201 -0.60 -10.45 -9.36
N ALA A 202 0.33 -9.59 -9.76
CA ALA A 202 0.07 -8.47 -10.65
C ALA A 202 -0.45 -8.95 -12.02
N VAL A 203 0.25 -9.90 -12.66
CA VAL A 203 -0.13 -10.44 -13.98
C VAL A 203 -1.47 -11.16 -13.90
N VAL A 204 -1.66 -12.07 -12.94
CA VAL A 204 -2.92 -12.80 -12.75
C VAL A 204 -4.06 -11.83 -12.45
N GLY A 205 -3.82 -10.82 -11.62
CA GLY A 205 -4.78 -9.77 -11.29
C GLY A 205 -5.20 -8.92 -12.49
N LEU A 206 -4.28 -8.61 -13.39
CA LEU A 206 -4.54 -7.87 -14.63
C LEU A 206 -5.30 -8.75 -15.64
N LEU A 207 -4.91 -10.01 -15.80
CA LEU A 207 -5.60 -10.98 -16.66
C LEU A 207 -7.03 -11.24 -16.17
N ALA A 208 -7.23 -11.43 -14.87
CA ALA A 208 -8.57 -11.59 -14.29
C ALA A 208 -9.45 -10.35 -14.51
N CYS A 209 -8.84 -9.16 -14.63
CA CYS A 209 -9.55 -7.92 -14.90
C CYS A 209 -10.17 -7.86 -16.31
N LEU A 210 -9.67 -8.67 -17.25
CA LEU A 210 -10.27 -8.80 -18.59
C LEU A 210 -11.68 -9.36 -18.53
N VAL A 211 -12.00 -10.19 -17.53
CA VAL A 211 -13.32 -10.83 -17.40
C VAL A 211 -14.15 -10.17 -16.31
N ILE A 212 -13.51 -9.79 -15.20
CA ILE A 212 -14.16 -9.24 -14.01
C ILE A 212 -13.54 -7.86 -13.73
N PRO A 213 -14.24 -6.75 -13.97
CA PRO A 213 -13.72 -5.42 -13.70
C PRO A 213 -13.22 -5.28 -12.26
N MET A 214 -11.99 -4.76 -12.11
CA MET A 214 -11.33 -4.58 -10.80
C MET A 214 -11.16 -5.87 -10.00
N ALA A 215 -10.95 -7.03 -10.66
CA ALA A 215 -10.88 -8.33 -10.00
C ALA A 215 -10.00 -8.32 -8.73
N TYR A 216 -8.71 -8.03 -8.89
CA TYR A 216 -7.76 -7.97 -7.76
C TYR A 216 -8.15 -6.91 -6.70
N CYS A 217 -8.36 -5.64 -7.07
CA CYS A 217 -8.74 -4.59 -6.12
C CYS A 217 -10.05 -4.88 -5.36
N ARG A 218 -10.97 -5.68 -5.93
CA ARG A 218 -12.26 -6.04 -5.31
C ARG A 218 -12.18 -7.31 -4.46
N PHE A 219 -11.37 -8.28 -4.85
CA PHE A 219 -11.44 -9.65 -4.34
C PHE A 219 -10.12 -10.19 -3.79
N GLY A 220 -8.98 -9.55 -4.05
CA GLY A 220 -7.66 -10.05 -3.63
C GLY A 220 -6.77 -9.07 -2.89
N CYS A 221 -7.09 -7.77 -2.84
CA CYS A 221 -6.20 -6.77 -2.24
C CYS A 221 -6.45 -6.59 -0.73
N PRO A 222 -5.49 -6.95 0.16
CA PRO A 222 -5.60 -6.73 1.60
C PRO A 222 -5.55 -5.24 1.97
N THR A 223 -4.73 -4.43 1.29
CA THR A 223 -4.75 -2.95 1.46
C THR A 223 -6.11 -2.35 1.12
N GLY A 224 -6.77 -2.83 0.06
CA GLY A 224 -8.13 -2.41 -0.28
C GLY A 224 -9.17 -2.81 0.78
N ALA A 225 -8.96 -3.92 1.48
CA ALA A 225 -9.80 -4.34 2.60
C ALA A 225 -9.62 -3.42 3.81
N LEU A 226 -8.36 -3.08 4.15
CA LEU A 226 -8.02 -2.15 5.23
C LEU A 226 -8.67 -0.78 5.02
N LEU A 227 -8.48 -0.18 3.85
CA LEU A 227 -9.07 1.13 3.53
C LEU A 227 -10.60 1.11 3.48
N ARG A 228 -11.19 -0.03 3.10
CA ARG A 228 -12.64 -0.22 3.14
C ARG A 228 -13.18 -0.33 4.56
N TYR A 229 -12.42 -0.95 5.45
CA TYR A 229 -12.75 -1.04 6.87
C TYR A 229 -12.69 0.32 7.56
N LEU A 230 -11.67 1.13 7.26
CA LEU A 230 -11.51 2.50 7.80
C LEU A 230 -12.55 3.50 7.26
N ARG A 231 -13.17 3.21 6.11
CA ARG A 231 -14.15 4.10 5.48
C ARG A 231 -15.41 4.24 6.36
N LEU A 232 -15.73 5.48 6.74
CA LEU A 232 -16.97 5.82 7.45
C LEU A 232 -18.21 5.46 6.62
N ASN A 233 -19.12 4.72 7.25
CA ASN A 233 -20.39 4.26 6.66
C ASN A 233 -21.53 4.44 7.68
N ARG A 234 -22.79 4.44 7.23
CA ARG A 234 -23.97 4.62 8.13
C ARG A 234 -24.03 3.62 9.31
N LYS A 235 -23.44 2.44 9.14
CA LYS A 235 -23.39 1.37 10.16
C LYS A 235 -22.16 1.44 11.07
N SER A 236 -21.30 2.47 10.95
CA SER A 236 -20.07 2.58 11.76
C SER A 236 -20.34 2.79 13.26
N ASN A 237 -21.57 3.15 13.64
CA ASN A 237 -21.97 3.26 15.04
C ASN A 237 -22.31 1.89 15.67
N LEU A 238 -22.27 0.81 14.90
CA LEU A 238 -22.56 -0.55 15.36
C LEU A 238 -21.28 -1.37 15.36
N ILE A 239 -21.06 -2.14 16.42
CA ILE A 239 -19.93 -3.07 16.51
C ILE A 239 -20.12 -4.18 15.48
N SER A 240 -19.22 -4.21 14.51
CA SER A 240 -19.12 -5.23 13.48
C SER A 240 -18.33 -6.44 13.98
N ARG A 241 -18.50 -7.60 13.32
CA ARG A 241 -17.63 -8.77 13.53
C ARG A 241 -16.16 -8.44 13.27
N GLY A 242 -15.89 -7.51 12.36
CA GLY A 242 -14.53 -7.01 12.10
C GLY A 242 -13.94 -6.25 13.28
N ASP A 243 -14.77 -5.48 14.00
CA ASP A 243 -14.34 -4.72 15.18
C ASP A 243 -14.03 -5.66 16.34
N LEU A 244 -14.87 -6.67 16.55
CA LEU A 244 -14.60 -7.72 17.54
C LEU A 244 -13.29 -8.47 17.23
N LEU A 245 -13.06 -8.81 15.97
CA LEU A 245 -11.81 -9.45 15.55
C LEU A 245 -10.61 -8.53 15.77
N ALA A 246 -10.72 -7.25 15.45
CA ALA A 246 -9.66 -6.27 15.68
C ALA A 246 -9.34 -6.12 17.18
N VAL A 247 -10.37 -6.07 18.04
CA VAL A 247 -10.21 -6.05 19.50
C VAL A 247 -9.52 -7.32 20.00
N LEU A 248 -9.96 -8.49 19.54
CA LEU A 248 -9.35 -9.78 19.89
C LEU A 248 -7.88 -9.83 19.49
N LEU A 249 -7.56 -9.47 18.24
CA LEU A 249 -6.19 -9.43 17.74
C LEU A 249 -5.31 -8.46 18.54
N THR A 250 -5.86 -7.31 18.92
CA THR A 250 -5.14 -6.32 19.75
C THR A 250 -4.89 -6.86 21.15
N ALA A 251 -5.87 -7.53 21.77
CA ALA A 251 -5.71 -8.18 23.05
C ALA A 251 -4.62 -9.26 23.01
N VAL A 252 -4.64 -10.11 21.97
CA VAL A 252 -3.60 -11.12 21.73
C VAL A 252 -2.22 -10.49 21.54
N ALA A 253 -2.13 -9.38 20.78
CA ALA A 253 -0.87 -8.67 20.60
C ALA A 253 -0.30 -8.14 21.93
N LEU A 254 -1.16 -7.59 22.78
CA LEU A 254 -0.77 -7.08 24.09
C LEU A 254 -0.33 -8.21 25.03
N THR A 255 -1.03 -9.34 25.04
CA THR A 255 -0.65 -10.50 25.88
C THR A 255 0.67 -11.10 25.43
N LEU A 256 0.87 -11.31 24.13
CA LEU A 256 2.15 -11.79 23.59
C LEU A 256 3.29 -10.83 23.97
N ARG A 257 3.08 -9.52 23.80
CA ARG A 257 4.09 -8.52 24.17
C ARG A 257 4.40 -8.48 25.67
N PHE A 258 3.43 -8.80 26.52
CA PHE A 258 3.63 -8.87 27.98
C PHE A 258 4.31 -10.16 28.42
N VAL A 259 4.04 -11.28 27.74
CA VAL A 259 4.59 -12.61 28.09
C VAL A 259 6.03 -12.80 27.58
N PHE A 260 6.37 -12.22 26.42
CA PHE A 260 7.69 -12.34 25.79
C PHE A 260 8.63 -11.15 26.05
N ARG A 261 8.25 -10.20 26.92
CA ARG A 261 9.14 -9.17 27.46
C ARG A 261 9.63 -9.56 28.84
#